data_AF-A0A970EJZ8-F1
#
_entry.id   AF-A0A970EJZ8-F1
#
_cell.length_a   1.000
_cell.length_b   1.000
_cell.length_c   1.000
_cell.angle_alpha   90.00
_cell.angle_beta   90.00
_cell.angle_gamma   90.00
#
_symmetry.space_group_name_H-M   'P 1'
#
loop_
_entity.id
_entity.type
_entity.pdbx_description
1 polymer ?
#
loop_
_entity_poly.entity_id
_entity_poly.type
_entity_poly.pdbx_seq_one_letter_code
_entity_poly.pdbx_strand_id
1 'polypeptide(L)' 'QPIVHSKVYMDVDVKKERAKALYSEDKKLKVRKSHQNPYIKKLYEEFLGEPGGHKSHKLLHTTYQARSNY' A
#
# COMPACT_ATOMS: atom_id res chain seq x y z
N GLN A 1 2.33 -0.51 -17.95
CA GLN A 1 2.81 0.89 -17.99
C GLN A 1 2.88 1.32 -19.43
N PRO A 2 2.50 2.56 -19.78
CA PRO A 2 2.66 3.04 -21.15
C PRO A 2 4.14 3.03 -21.51
N ILE A 3 4.45 2.54 -22.72
CA ILE A 3 5.80 2.52 -23.26
C ILE A 3 6.22 3.97 -23.51
N VAL A 4 7.33 4.40 -22.93
CA VAL A 4 7.86 5.76 -23.08
C VAL A 4 9.13 5.69 -23.94
N HIS A 5 9.26 6.59 -24.92
CA HIS A 5 10.38 6.61 -25.83
C HIS A 5 11.70 6.98 -25.11
N SER A 6 12.83 6.39 -25.53
CA SER A 6 14.15 6.55 -24.88
C SER A 6 14.57 8.02 -24.73
N LYS A 7 14.30 8.86 -25.75
CA LYS A 7 14.59 10.30 -25.71
C LYS A 7 13.93 11.02 -24.51
N VAL A 8 12.74 10.60 -24.11
CA VAL A 8 12.02 11.22 -22.98
C VAL A 8 12.65 10.84 -21.64
N TYR A 9 13.26 9.65 -21.53
CA TYR A 9 13.97 9.24 -20.31
C TYR A 9 15.29 10.00 -20.10
N MET A 10 15.88 10.54 -21.16
CA MET A 10 17.10 11.35 -21.09
C MET A 10 16.81 12.74 -20.51
N ASP A 11 15.62 13.28 -20.81
CA ASP A 11 15.22 14.63 -20.41
C ASP A 11 14.38 14.67 -19.12
N VAL A 12 13.64 13.59 -18.81
CA VAL A 12 12.69 13.54 -17.70
C VAL A 12 12.87 12.27 -16.88
N ASP A 13 13.01 12.43 -15.56
CA ASP A 13 12.89 11.31 -14.62
C ASP A 13 11.41 10.91 -14.45
N VAL A 14 10.98 10.02 -15.33
CA VAL A 14 9.61 9.50 -15.37
C VAL A 14 9.22 8.82 -14.04
N LYS A 15 10.17 8.21 -13.31
CA LYS A 15 9.86 7.56 -12.02
C LYS A 15 9.49 8.60 -10.97
N LYS A 16 10.25 9.70 -10.91
CA LYS A 16 9.99 10.81 -9.99
C LYS A 16 8.66 11.50 -10.27
N GLU A 17 8.35 11.77 -11.53
CA GLU A 17 7.07 12.42 -11.89
C GLU A 17 5.86 11.53 -11.57
N ARG A 18 5.97 10.21 -11.78
CA ARG A 18 4.92 9.26 -11.38
C ARG A 18 4.71 9.24 -9.87
N ALA A 19 5.80 9.17 -9.10
CA ALA A 19 5.72 9.22 -7.65
C ALA A 19 5.07 10.54 -7.17
N LYS A 20 5.47 11.67 -7.77
CA LYS A 20 4.92 12.99 -7.45
C LYS A 20 3.41 13.05 -7.70
N ALA A 21 2.94 12.58 -8.85
CA ALA A 21 1.51 12.53 -9.16
C ALA A 21 0.74 11.70 -8.11
N LEU A 22 1.20 10.48 -7.84
CA LEU A 22 0.57 9.57 -6.89
C LEU A 22 0.50 10.15 -5.47
N TYR A 23 1.60 10.73 -4.96
CA TYR A 23 1.59 11.37 -3.65
C TYR A 23 0.78 12.66 -3.60
N SER A 24 0.67 13.39 -4.72
CA SER A 24 -0.16 14.59 -4.79
C SER A 24 -1.66 14.25 -4.71
N GLU A 25 -2.06 13.12 -5.28
CA GLU A 25 -3.43 12.61 -5.19
C GLU A 25 -3.73 12.11 -3.77
N ASP A 26 -2.84 11.33 -3.17
CA ASP A 26 -2.99 10.84 -1.79
C ASP A 26 -3.18 11.99 -0.78
N LYS A 27 -2.44 13.10 -0.95
CA LYS A 27 -2.57 14.29 -0.10
C LYS A 27 -3.94 14.99 -0.22
N LYS A 28 -4.62 14.85 -1.36
CA LYS A 28 -5.93 15.47 -1.59
C LYS A 28 -7.08 14.62 -1.05
N LEU A 29 -6.83 13.37 -0.66
CA LEU A 29 -7.85 12.50 -0.10
C LEU A 29 -8.31 13.02 1.27
N LYS A 30 -9.64 13.07 1.47
CA LYS A 30 -10.26 13.47 2.75
C LYS A 30 -9.88 12.54 3.89
N VAL A 31 -9.71 11.25 3.61
CA VAL A 31 -9.29 10.24 4.57
C VAL A 31 -8.00 9.60 4.09
N ARG A 32 -6.88 10.01 4.69
CA ARG A 32 -5.54 9.56 4.33
C ARG A 32 -4.97 8.51 5.29
N LYS A 33 -5.44 8.51 6.55
CA LYS A 33 -4.94 7.62 7.59
C LYS A 33 -5.80 6.35 7.65
N SER A 34 -5.17 5.18 7.54
CA SER A 34 -5.89 3.89 7.49
C SER A 34 -6.79 3.64 8.70
N HIS A 35 -6.36 4.04 9.91
CA HIS A 35 -7.17 3.92 11.14
C HIS A 35 -8.34 4.92 11.22
N GLN A 36 -8.40 5.92 10.33
CA GLN A 36 -9.53 6.84 10.20
C GLN A 36 -10.52 6.36 9.13
N ASN A 37 -10.18 5.34 8.34
CA ASN A 37 -11.06 4.80 7.31
C ASN A 37 -12.29 4.12 7.95
N PRO A 38 -13.52 4.60 7.68
CA PRO A 38 -14.72 4.05 8.30
C PRO A 38 -14.94 2.57 7.94
N TYR A 39 -14.54 2.14 6.74
CA TYR A 39 -14.67 0.75 6.32
C TYR A 39 -13.71 -0.17 7.09
N ILE A 40 -12.50 0.32 7.40
CA ILE A 40 -11.54 -0.44 8.21
C ILE A 40 -12.04 -0.55 9.64
N LYS A 41 -12.53 0.54 10.24
CA LYS A 41 -13.11 0.50 11.59
C LYS A 41 -14.24 -0.52 11.67
N LYS A 42 -15.20 -0.46 10.74
CA LYS A 42 -16.32 -1.40 10.68
C LYS A 42 -15.85 -2.86 10.53
N LEU A 43 -14.85 -3.11 9.69
CA LEU A 43 -14.29 -4.45 9.51
C LEU A 43 -13.67 -5.02 10.80
N TYR A 44 -12.97 -4.18 11.57
CA TYR A 44 -12.40 -4.59 12.85
C TYR A 44 -13.49 -4.76 13.92
N GLU A 45 -14.44 -3.84 14.02
CA GLU A 45 -15.55 -3.91 14.99
C GLU A 45 -16.45 -5.14 14.78
N GLU A 46 -16.80 -5.46 13.52
CA GLU A 46 -17.79 -6.51 13.23
C GLU A 46 -17.16 -7.89 13.01
N PHE A 47 -15.90 -7.97 12.55
CA PHE A 47 -15.35 -9.24 12.05
C PHE A 47 -13.99 -9.61 12.66
N LEU A 48 -12.98 -8.75 12.49
CA LEU A 48 -11.59 -9.08 12.85
C LEU A 48 -11.31 -8.96 14.35
N GLY A 49 -12.07 -8.13 15.07
CA GLY A 49 -11.85 -7.79 16.48
C GLY A 49 -10.72 -6.76 16.61
N GLU A 50 -9.63 -7.14 17.27
CA GLU A 50 -8.50 -6.24 17.53
C GLU A 50 -7.33 -6.44 16.55
N PRO A 51 -6.58 -5.38 16.24
CA PRO A 51 -5.29 -5.51 15.55
C PRO A 51 -4.35 -6.45 16.32
N GLY A 52 -3.76 -7.42 15.63
CA GLY A 52 -2.90 -8.43 16.27
C GLY A 52 -3.65 -9.49 17.09
N GLY A 53 -4.99 -9.43 17.16
CA GLY A 53 -5.80 -10.48 17.78
C GLY A 53 -5.75 -11.81 17.01
N HIS A 54 -6.30 -12.88 17.59
CA HIS A 54 -6.20 -14.24 17.04
C HIS A 54 -6.71 -14.36 15.60
N LYS A 55 -7.90 -13.79 15.29
CA LYS A 55 -8.44 -13.79 13.91
C LYS A 55 -7.56 -12.98 12.95
N SER A 56 -7.11 -11.81 13.35
CA SER A 56 -6.19 -10.97 12.57
C SER A 56 -4.89 -11.72 12.27
N HIS A 57 -4.28 -12.37 13.27
CA HIS A 57 -3.07 -13.17 13.09
C HIS A 57 -3.28 -14.36 12.15
N LYS A 58 -4.43 -15.04 12.24
CA LYS A 58 -4.73 -16.18 11.37
C LYS A 58 -4.95 -15.79 9.90
N LEU A 59 -5.55 -14.63 9.65
CA LEU A 59 -5.96 -14.22 8.29
C LEU A 59 -4.98 -13.28 7.60
N LEU A 60 -4.35 -12.38 8.35
CA LEU A 60 -3.57 -11.26 7.80
C LEU A 60 -2.06 -11.38 8.07
N HIS A 61 -1.64 -12.26 8.97
CA HIS A 61 -0.23 -12.47 9.27
C HIS A 61 0.28 -13.73 8.55
N THR A 62 1.56 -13.71 8.20
CA THR A 62 2.25 -14.85 7.58
C THR A 62 3.52 -15.15 8.35
N THR A 63 4.04 -16.36 8.18
CA THR A 63 5.36 -16.75 8.67
C THR A 63 6.33 -16.89 7.50
N TYR A 64 7.62 -16.83 7.82
CA TYR A 64 8.69 -17.05 6.86
C TYR A 64 9.38 -18.37 7.19
N GLN A 65 9.85 -19.06 6.15
CA GLN A 65 10.69 -20.25 6.31
C GLN A 65 12.08 -19.93 5.76
N ALA A 66 13.11 -20.38 6.47
CA ALA A 66 14.49 -20.25 6.01
C ALA A 66 14.64 -20.98 4.66
N ARG A 67 15.17 -20.27 3.66
CA ARG A 67 15.50 -20.84 2.35
C ARG A 67 17.01 -20.99 2.28
N SER A 68 17.48 -22.12 1.74
CA SER A 68 18.89 -22.27 1.43
C SER A 68 19.26 -21.30 0.32
N ASN A 69 20.28 -20.49 0.55
CA ASN A 69 20.93 -19.75 -0.52
C ASN A 69 21.64 -20.80 -1.38
N TYR A 70 21.12 -21.05 -2.58
CA TYR A 70 21.91 -21.72 -3.61
C TYR A 70 23.04 -20.78 -4.05
#